data_AF-A0A529K9B9-F1
#
_entry.id   AF-A0A529K9B9-F1
#
_cell.length_a   1.000
_cell.length_b   1.000
_cell.length_c   1.000
_cell.angle_alpha   90.00
_cell.angle_beta   90.00
_cell.angle_gamma   90.00
#
_symmetry.space_group_name_H-M   'P 1'
#
loop_
_entity.id
_entity.type
_entity.pdbx_description
1 polymer ?
#
loop_
_entity_poly.entity_id
_entity_poly.type
_entity_poly.pdbx_seq_one_letter_code
_entity_poly.pdbx_strand_id
1 'polypeptide(L)'
;MSTRRQTTPAELEMLQRETFDYFLNEVNPANGLILDKTAPHWPASIAATGLGLACYPVGVERGFMAREAAASRTLATLRFFWTSPQGPEPDATGYRGFYYHFLDMQTGRRAWQCELST
;
A
#
# COMPACT_ATOMS: atom_id res chain seq x y z
N MET A 1 -38.50 9.92 -14.23
CA MET A 1 -37.19 10.59 -13.99
C MET A 1 -36.68 10.11 -12.64
N SER A 2 -35.53 9.43 -12.59
CA SER A 2 -34.95 8.98 -11.31
C SER A 2 -34.21 10.16 -10.68
N THR A 3 -34.70 10.68 -9.56
CA THR A 3 -33.99 11.66 -8.75
C THR A 3 -32.76 10.99 -8.13
N ARG A 4 -31.56 11.40 -8.55
CA ARG A 4 -30.30 10.98 -7.91
C ARG A 4 -30.22 11.65 -6.53
N ARG A 5 -30.20 10.86 -5.46
CA ARG A 5 -29.88 11.34 -4.11
C ARG A 5 -28.44 11.87 -4.09
N GLN A 6 -28.23 13.05 -3.51
CA GLN A 6 -26.89 13.59 -3.28
C GLN A 6 -26.27 12.97 -2.02
N THR A 7 -24.98 12.65 -2.08
CA THR A 7 -24.19 12.19 -0.94
C THR A 7 -23.99 13.35 0.05
N THR A 8 -24.20 13.08 1.33
CA THR A 8 -23.98 14.05 2.41
C THR A 8 -22.49 14.10 2.81
N PRO A 9 -22.03 15.20 3.44
CA PRO A 9 -20.66 15.29 3.94
C PRO A 9 -20.28 14.17 4.91
N ALA A 10 -21.19 13.77 5.80
CA ALA A 10 -20.95 12.69 6.76
C ALA A 10 -20.80 11.31 6.09
N GLU A 11 -21.59 11.03 5.05
CA GLU A 11 -21.43 9.80 4.26
C GLU A 11 -20.09 9.78 3.51
N LEU A 12 -19.64 10.93 3.00
CA LEU A 12 -18.34 11.03 2.35
C LEU A 12 -17.20 10.82 3.34
N GLU A 13 -17.27 11.40 4.54
CA GLU A 13 -16.26 11.21 5.59
C GLU A 13 -16.17 9.75 6.04
N MET A 14 -17.32 9.09 6.23
CA MET A 14 -17.38 7.66 6.55
C MET A 14 -16.72 6.82 5.45
N LEU A 15 -17.06 7.07 4.19
CA LEU A 15 -16.44 6.37 3.06
C LEU A 15 -14.92 6.59 3.02
N GLN A 16 -14.46 7.83 3.26
CA GLN A 16 -13.03 8.14 3.31
C GLN A 16 -12.32 7.39 4.45
N ARG A 17 -12.94 7.33 5.62
CA ARG A 17 -12.42 6.59 6.77
C ARG A 17 -12.34 5.09 6.49
N GLU A 18 -13.42 4.48 6.03
CA GLU A 18 -13.46 3.05 5.71
C GLU A 18 -12.46 2.68 4.60
N THR A 19 -12.34 3.53 3.58
CA THR A 19 -11.35 3.34 2.51
C THR A 19 -9.92 3.48 3.05
N PHE A 20 -9.68 4.42 3.96
CA PHE A 20 -8.37 4.59 4.58
C PHE A 20 -7.97 3.39 5.45
N ASP A 21 -8.93 2.79 6.15
CA ASP A 21 -8.71 1.63 7.02
C ASP A 21 -8.11 0.43 6.25
N TYR A 22 -8.34 0.32 4.93
CA TYR A 22 -7.63 -0.64 4.07
C TYR A 22 -6.11 -0.55 4.22
N PHE A 23 -5.55 0.65 4.18
CA PHE A 23 -4.10 0.88 4.29
C PHE A 23 -3.55 0.71 5.72
N LEU A 24 -4.45 0.50 6.70
CA LEU A 24 -4.09 0.19 8.08
C LEU A 24 -4.14 -1.30 8.37
N ASN A 25 -5.09 -2.00 7.75
CA ASN A 25 -5.41 -3.40 8.00
C ASN A 25 -4.66 -4.33 7.05
N GLU A 26 -4.56 -3.97 5.77
CA GLU A 26 -4.03 -4.84 4.70
C GLU A 26 -2.53 -4.61 4.43
N VAL A 27 -1.79 -4.29 5.48
CA VAL A 27 -0.37 -3.88 5.43
C VAL A 27 0.48 -4.77 6.33
N ASN A 28 1.68 -5.13 5.88
CA ASN A 28 2.67 -5.77 6.71
C ASN A 28 3.45 -4.67 7.46
N PRO A 29 3.30 -4.53 8.80
CA PRO A 29 3.94 -3.44 9.53
C PRO A 29 5.47 -3.54 9.58
N ALA A 30 6.06 -4.71 9.30
CA ALA A 30 7.50 -4.91 9.35
C ALA A 30 8.23 -4.37 8.10
N ASN A 31 7.62 -4.48 6.92
CA ASN A 31 8.20 -4.05 5.64
C ASN A 31 7.38 -2.97 4.92
N GLY A 32 6.19 -2.64 5.42
CA GLY A 32 5.31 -1.61 4.88
C GLY A 32 4.66 -1.96 3.54
N LEU A 33 4.73 -3.21 3.09
CA LEU A 33 4.04 -3.69 1.89
C LEU A 33 2.53 -3.79 2.12
N ILE A 34 1.74 -3.48 1.09
CA ILE A 34 0.28 -3.47 1.15
C ILE A 34 -0.28 -4.48 0.15
N LEU A 35 -1.24 -5.30 0.60
CA LEU A 35 -1.95 -6.25 -0.26
C LEU A 35 -2.59 -5.53 -1.44
N ASP A 36 -2.64 -6.22 -2.58
CA ASP A 36 -3.39 -5.73 -3.76
C ASP A 36 -4.91 -5.79 -3.54
N LYS A 37 -5.40 -6.76 -2.74
CA LYS A 37 -6.82 -6.92 -2.39
C LYS A 37 -6.99 -7.75 -1.11
N THR A 38 -8.21 -7.74 -0.57
CA THR A 38 -8.63 -8.48 0.66
C THR A 38 -8.89 -9.97 0.45
N ALA A 39 -8.62 -10.51 -0.74
CA ALA A 39 -8.73 -11.95 -0.97
C ALA A 39 -7.62 -12.69 -0.19
N PRO A 40 -7.90 -13.88 0.36
CA PRO A 40 -6.91 -14.64 1.10
C PRO A 40 -5.71 -15.01 0.20
N HIS A 41 -4.51 -15.01 0.78
CA HIS A 41 -3.26 -15.42 0.13
C HIS A 41 -2.87 -14.62 -1.13
N TRP A 42 -3.25 -13.35 -1.18
CA TRP A 42 -2.87 -12.45 -2.28
C TRP A 42 -1.50 -11.78 -2.04
N PRO A 43 -0.69 -11.49 -3.07
CA PRO A 43 0.55 -10.73 -2.89
C PRO A 43 0.32 -9.25 -2.59
N ALA A 44 1.39 -8.61 -2.13
CA ALA A 44 1.46 -7.15 -2.08
C ALA A 44 1.59 -6.55 -3.48
N SER A 45 1.05 -5.35 -3.66
CA SER A 45 1.19 -4.57 -4.90
C SER A 45 2.03 -3.32 -4.65
N ILE A 46 2.98 -3.05 -5.55
CA ILE A 46 3.77 -1.80 -5.51
C ILE A 46 2.88 -0.58 -5.67
N ALA A 47 1.84 -0.66 -6.51
CA ALA A 47 0.89 0.43 -6.71
C ALA A 47 0.09 0.70 -5.42
N ALA A 48 -0.44 -0.35 -4.78
CA ALA A 48 -1.16 -0.21 -3.51
C ALA A 48 -0.25 0.36 -2.40
N THR A 49 1.01 -0.10 -2.35
CA THR A 49 2.02 0.39 -1.40
C THR A 49 2.30 1.89 -1.60
N GLY A 50 2.47 2.33 -2.86
CA GLY A 50 2.64 3.74 -3.20
C GLY A 50 1.42 4.60 -2.83
N LEU A 51 0.21 4.09 -3.08
CA LEU A 51 -1.03 4.72 -2.64
C LEU A 51 -1.11 4.87 -1.13
N GLY A 52 -0.72 3.85 -0.37
CA GLY A 52 -0.64 3.92 1.10
C GLY A 52 0.24 5.07 1.59
N LEU A 53 1.44 5.24 1.00
CA LEU A 53 2.35 6.34 1.32
C LEU A 53 1.71 7.72 1.06
N ALA A 54 0.95 7.86 -0.03
CA ALA A 54 0.22 9.10 -0.34
C ALA A 54 -0.98 9.32 0.60
N CYS A 55 -1.64 8.25 1.04
CA CYS A 55 -2.79 8.31 1.94
C CYS A 55 -2.43 8.62 3.39
N TYR A 56 -1.26 8.22 3.89
CA TYR A 56 -0.87 8.47 5.28
C TYR A 56 -0.91 9.94 5.72
N PRO A 57 -0.35 10.93 5.00
CA PRO A 57 -0.50 12.34 5.39
C PRO A 57 -1.97 12.80 5.35
N VAL A 58 -2.77 12.31 4.40
CA VAL A 58 -4.22 12.61 4.37
C VAL A 58 -4.91 12.07 5.62
N GLY A 59 -4.60 10.84 6.03
CA GLY A 59 -5.12 10.24 7.26
C GLY A 59 -4.72 11.01 8.52
N VAL A 60 -3.53 11.61 8.54
CA VAL A 60 -3.09 12.48 9.65
C VAL A 60 -3.90 13.78 9.69
N GLU A 61 -4.00 14.50 8.57
CA GLU A 61 -4.75 15.76 8.48
C GLU A 61 -6.25 15.59 8.77
N ARG A 62 -6.80 14.40 8.47
CA ARG A 62 -8.18 14.04 8.77
C ARG A 62 -8.39 13.47 10.18
N GLY A 63 -7.33 13.30 10.97
CA GLY A 63 -7.41 12.72 12.32
C GLY A 63 -7.71 11.22 12.35
N PHE A 64 -7.54 10.50 11.24
CA PHE A 64 -7.71 9.04 11.17
C PHE A 64 -6.51 8.28 11.72
N MET A 65 -5.33 8.92 11.78
CA MET A 65 -4.07 8.34 12.26
C MET A 65 -3.19 9.39 12.94
N ALA A 66 -2.48 9.00 13.99
CA ALA A 66 -1.45 9.84 14.60
C ALA A 66 -0.24 10.04 13.68
N ARG A 67 0.34 11.24 13.67
CA ARG A 67 1.49 11.58 12.81
C ARG A 67 2.69 10.65 13.00
N GLU A 68 2.95 10.23 14.23
CA GLU A 68 4.05 9.33 14.61
C GLU A 68 3.84 7.93 14.02
N ALA A 69 2.59 7.46 13.97
CA ALA A 69 2.24 6.18 13.35
C ALA A 69 2.44 6.24 11.83
N ALA A 70 2.04 7.33 11.19
CA ALA A 70 2.28 7.55 9.76
C ALA A 70 3.79 7.56 9.45
N ALA A 71 4.57 8.32 10.22
CA ALA A 71 6.02 8.38 10.04
C ALA A 71 6.70 7.01 10.23
N SER A 72 6.27 6.24 11.22
CA SER A 72 6.81 4.91 11.50
C SER A 72 6.53 3.93 10.35
N ARG A 73 5.31 3.94 9.81
CA ARG A 73 4.92 3.10 8.66
C ARG A 73 5.70 3.47 7.41
N THR A 74 5.77 4.76 7.08
CA THR A 74 6.57 5.26 5.96
C THR A 74 8.03 4.85 6.08
N LEU A 75 8.63 4.99 7.27
CA LEU A 75 10.02 4.62 7.50
C LEU A 75 10.26 3.11 7.32
N ALA A 76 9.33 2.25 7.74
CA ALA A 76 9.42 0.81 7.52
C ALA A 76 9.42 0.48 6.01
N THR A 77 8.48 1.06 5.25
CA THR A 77 8.40 0.91 3.78
C THR A 77 9.71 1.35 3.10
N LEU A 78 10.21 2.53 3.44
CA LEU A 78 11.43 3.07 2.81
C LEU A 78 12.67 2.24 3.16
N ARG A 79 12.81 1.76 4.40
CA ARG A 79 13.92 0.89 4.82
C ARG A 79 13.88 -0.46 4.12
N PHE A 80 12.70 -1.04 3.97
CA PHE A 80 12.53 -2.28 3.22
C PHE A 80 13.02 -2.09 1.78
N PHE A 81 12.50 -1.11 1.05
CA PHE A 81 12.88 -0.89 -0.35
C PHE A 81 14.36 -0.55 -0.52
N TRP A 82 14.91 0.28 0.38
CA TRP A 82 16.34 0.64 0.39
C TRP A 82 17.26 -0.58 0.51
N THR A 83 16.84 -1.60 1.26
CA THR A 83 17.66 -2.81 1.54
C THR A 83 17.23 -4.03 0.72
N SER A 84 16.17 -3.91 -0.08
CA SER A 84 15.60 -5.02 -0.84
C SER A 84 16.50 -5.47 -2.00
N PRO A 85 16.51 -6.78 -2.34
CA PRO A 85 17.26 -7.29 -3.48
C PRO A 85 16.91 -6.59 -4.79
N GLN A 86 17.92 -6.06 -5.47
CA GLN A 86 17.82 -5.47 -6.80
C GLN A 86 18.76 -6.21 -7.74
N GLY A 87 18.24 -6.75 -8.85
CA GLY A 87 19.08 -7.53 -9.77
C GLY A 87 18.31 -8.32 -10.83
N PRO A 88 19.03 -9.05 -11.70
CA PRO A 88 18.44 -9.85 -12.77
C PRO A 88 17.87 -11.18 -12.29
N GLU A 89 18.01 -11.51 -11.00
CA GLU A 89 17.50 -12.75 -10.42
C GLU A 89 15.98 -12.85 -10.59
N PRO A 90 15.45 -14.05 -10.86
CA PRO A 90 14.04 -14.22 -11.20
C PRO A 90 13.09 -13.79 -10.09
N ASP A 91 13.55 -13.78 -8.83
CA ASP A 91 12.78 -13.44 -7.63
C ASP A 91 13.29 -12.19 -6.90
N ALA A 92 14.18 -11.40 -7.51
CA ALA A 92 14.59 -10.10 -6.97
C ALA A 92 13.37 -9.20 -6.73
N THR A 93 13.42 -8.35 -5.69
CA THR A 93 12.34 -7.41 -5.36
C THR A 93 12.16 -6.37 -6.47
N GLY A 94 13.26 -5.98 -7.13
CA GLY A 94 13.21 -5.09 -8.26
C GLY A 94 14.44 -5.16 -9.14
N TYR A 95 14.45 -4.34 -10.18
CA TYR A 95 15.55 -4.27 -11.13
C TYR A 95 15.72 -2.84 -11.66
N ARG A 96 16.97 -2.35 -11.63
CA ARG A 96 17.36 -1.01 -12.11
C ARG A 96 16.56 0.13 -11.48
N GLY A 97 16.20 0.00 -10.20
CA GLY A 97 15.47 1.03 -9.46
C GLY A 97 13.95 0.97 -9.62
N PHE A 98 13.43 0.09 -10.48
CA PHE A 98 12.02 -0.25 -10.53
C PHE A 98 11.73 -1.47 -9.65
N TYR A 99 10.47 -1.65 -9.26
CA TYR A 99 10.01 -2.78 -8.47
C TYR A 99 9.00 -3.62 -9.26
N TYR A 100 8.97 -4.92 -9.00
CA TYR A 100 8.02 -5.82 -9.66
C TYR A 100 6.59 -5.60 -9.14
N HIS A 101 5.60 -5.68 -10.03
CA HIS A 101 4.19 -5.39 -9.74
C HIS A 101 3.73 -6.04 -8.44
N PHE A 102 3.97 -7.35 -8.33
CA PHE A 102 3.59 -8.14 -7.16
C PHE A 102 4.81 -8.64 -6.40
N LEU A 103 4.76 -8.43 -5.09
CA LEU A 103 5.74 -8.95 -4.14
C LEU A 103 5.06 -9.89 -3.15
N ASP A 104 5.77 -10.95 -2.76
CA ASP A 104 5.36 -11.76 -1.63
C ASP A 104 5.28 -10.90 -0.35
N MET A 105 4.16 -11.01 0.36
CA MET A 105 3.83 -10.10 1.46
C MET A 105 4.82 -10.18 2.62
N GLN A 106 5.45 -11.33 2.83
CA GLN A 106 6.34 -11.56 3.97
C GLN A 106 7.79 -11.30 3.61
N THR A 107 8.24 -11.87 2.49
CA THR A 107 9.65 -11.84 2.07
C THR A 107 9.98 -10.63 1.21
N GLY A 108 8.99 -10.03 0.54
CA GLY A 108 9.21 -8.95 -0.41
C GLY A 108 9.88 -9.39 -1.71
N ARG A 109 10.06 -10.69 -1.95
CA ARG A 109 10.54 -11.22 -3.24
C ARG A 109 9.46 -11.11 -4.30
N ARG A 110 9.84 -11.06 -5.58
CA ARG A 110 8.86 -11.03 -6.68
C ARG A 110 7.92 -12.22 -6.58
N ALA A 111 6.62 -11.93 -6.59
CA ALA A 111 5.59 -12.94 -6.68
C ALA A 111 5.27 -13.22 -8.16
N TRP A 112 5.15 -14.51 -8.49
CA TRP A 112 4.81 -14.98 -9.84
C TRP A 112 5.78 -14.47 -10.91
N GLN A 113 5.36 -14.48 -12.18
CA GLN A 113 6.13 -13.96 -13.32
C GLN A 113 5.66 -12.56 -13.74
N CYS A 114 5.32 -11.71 -12.77
CA CYS A 114 4.79 -10.36 -13.05
C CYS A 114 5.86 -9.38 -13.55
N GLU A 115 5.45 -8.38 -14.29
CA GLU A 115 6.29 -7.33 -14.87
C GLU A 115 6.83 -6.34 -13.83
N LEU A 116 7.83 -5.53 -14.24
CA LEU A 116 8.21 -4.33 -13.50
C LEU A 116 7.11 -3.26 -13.65
N SER A 117 6.82 -2.54 -12.57
CA SER A 117 5.96 -1.35 -12.62
C SER A 117 6.79 -0.13 -13.07
N THR A 118 6.51 0.39 -14.28
CA THR A 118 7.19 1.54 -14.91
C THR A 118 6.31 2.77 -14.98
#